data_AF-A0A093ZK48-F1
#
_entry.id   AF-A0A093ZK48-F1
#
_cell.length_a   1.000
_cell.length_b   1.000
_cell.length_c   1.000
_cell.angle_alpha   90.00
_cell.angle_beta   90.00
_cell.angle_gamma   90.00
#
_symmetry.space_group_name_H-M   'P 1'
#
loop_
_entity.id
_entity.type
_entity.pdbx_description
1 polymer ?
#
loop_
_entity_poly.entity_id
_entity_poly.type
_entity_poly.pdbx_seq_one_letter_code
_entity_poly.pdbx_strand_id
1 'polypeptide(L)'
;MKQHDPIFVPYIGDRVYDGLGFAGYPARRVFDIDGLLKGDFKEASSDQVASFFQTWLYFGMMHEILGAVVKTADFVRTDEYGNKWLTTNKLPGVLHKVRLLVDREKTLPEYSHEYVERRNNCIAKCLRLALDIWEGFSALKERHSVPNPMSPEISIAIQILGITLQAGATEICGGAPGEDSYRDVPWEHVRHFRLTHNAFIEERMVSQGWCPAMIEHVRSQFHVVGLYYASLLGPPRRTLDHGNCSMDLKCCRAIKGFQVGEVTHVVDGCQCELVCVDKFKLADIIRENKIPVLRFSKQKGKPSFEAVSSTSEPGLEYTAMSHVWSDGWGNPENNSLRLCRIEKIVSMISASYTIPDFHVEPPQGKHYRATKHDDRVFFWMDTLCVPREPADIYEKASKSHPSPTLQALDPSLYLQLIEFSN
;
A
#
# COMPACT_ATOMS: atom_id res chain seq x y z
N MET A 1 -22.07 6.53 3.33
CA MET A 1 -20.61 6.74 3.40
C MET A 1 -20.21 7.76 2.37
N LYS A 2 -19.24 8.63 2.67
CA LYS A 2 -18.47 9.33 1.64
C LYS A 2 -17.70 8.30 0.83
N GLN A 3 -17.38 8.65 -0.43
CA GLN A 3 -16.81 7.73 -1.42
C GLN A 3 -15.50 7.05 -0.95
N HIS A 4 -14.77 7.64 0.00
CA HIS A 4 -13.47 7.17 0.50
C HIS A 4 -13.44 6.83 2.00
N ASP A 5 -14.60 6.75 2.68
CA ASP A 5 -14.65 6.36 4.10
C ASP A 5 -14.15 4.90 4.29
N PRO A 6 -13.48 4.57 5.43
CA PRO A 6 -13.11 3.20 5.77
C PRO A 6 -14.29 2.21 5.70
N ILE A 7 -14.01 0.95 5.39
CA ILE A 7 -15.05 -0.09 5.39
C ILE A 7 -15.45 -0.40 6.84
N PHE A 8 -16.73 -0.26 7.14
CA PHE A 8 -17.31 -0.58 8.44
C PHE A 8 -17.71 -2.05 8.47
N VAL A 9 -16.93 -2.87 9.18
CA VAL A 9 -17.17 -4.32 9.26
C VAL A 9 -18.02 -4.64 10.49
N PRO A 10 -19.24 -5.17 10.34
CA PRO A 10 -20.12 -5.45 11.47
C PRO A 10 -19.57 -6.62 12.31
N TYR A 11 -19.70 -6.53 13.64
CA TYR A 11 -19.50 -7.68 14.52
C TYR A 11 -20.84 -8.42 14.69
N ILE A 12 -20.91 -9.62 14.14
CA ILE A 12 -22.10 -10.48 14.11
C ILE A 12 -21.94 -11.73 14.99
N GLY A 13 -20.83 -11.87 15.70
CA GLY A 13 -20.55 -13.02 16.56
C GLY A 13 -21.54 -13.18 17.72
N ASP A 14 -22.32 -14.26 17.70
CA ASP A 14 -23.23 -14.70 18.77
C ASP A 14 -22.49 -15.33 19.96
N ARG A 15 -21.23 -15.74 19.76
CA ARG A 15 -20.42 -16.49 20.72
C ARG A 15 -18.97 -16.00 20.77
N VAL A 16 -18.32 -16.28 21.91
CA VAL A 16 -16.87 -16.13 22.05
C VAL A 16 -16.18 -17.39 21.50
N TYR A 17 -15.00 -17.21 20.92
CA TYR A 17 -14.13 -18.33 20.54
C TYR A 17 -13.71 -19.13 21.78
N ASP A 18 -13.65 -20.45 21.69
CA ASP A 18 -13.49 -21.33 22.87
C ASP A 18 -12.06 -21.45 23.40
N GLY A 19 -11.08 -20.85 22.70
CA GLY A 19 -9.66 -20.90 23.08
C GLY A 19 -9.00 -22.26 22.87
N LEU A 20 -9.68 -23.21 22.23
CA LEU A 20 -9.13 -24.51 21.86
C LEU A 20 -8.57 -24.46 20.43
N GLY A 21 -7.96 -25.56 19.96
CA GLY A 21 -7.28 -25.60 18.65
C GLY A 21 -8.21 -25.28 17.46
N PHE A 22 -7.69 -24.46 16.54
CA PHE A 22 -8.39 -23.88 15.39
C PHE A 22 -9.05 -24.92 14.48
N ALA A 23 -8.31 -25.96 14.07
CA ALA A 23 -8.78 -26.96 13.13
C ALA A 23 -9.97 -27.80 13.66
N GLY A 24 -10.10 -27.94 14.98
CA GLY A 24 -11.20 -28.69 15.59
C GLY A 24 -12.47 -27.86 15.85
N TYR A 25 -12.45 -26.55 15.62
CA TYR A 25 -13.58 -25.66 15.95
C TYR A 25 -14.89 -26.01 15.20
N PRO A 26 -14.89 -26.37 13.90
CA PRO A 26 -16.11 -26.78 13.20
C PRO A 26 -16.81 -27.97 13.86
N ALA A 27 -16.07 -29.03 14.17
CA ALA A 27 -16.62 -30.23 14.81
C ALA A 27 -17.21 -29.94 16.20
N ARG A 28 -16.58 -29.05 16.99
CA ARG A 28 -17.12 -28.55 18.28
C ARG A 28 -18.39 -27.70 18.12
N ARG A 29 -18.71 -27.27 16.89
CA ARG A 29 -19.93 -26.56 16.51
C ARG A 29 -20.87 -27.41 15.63
N VAL A 30 -20.65 -28.73 15.59
CA VAL A 30 -21.46 -29.72 14.82
C VAL A 30 -21.36 -29.52 13.28
N PHE A 31 -20.39 -28.74 12.82
CA PHE A 31 -20.11 -28.57 11.40
C PHE A 31 -19.00 -29.52 10.92
N ASP A 32 -19.24 -30.12 9.75
CA ASP A 32 -18.23 -30.82 8.97
C ASP A 32 -17.65 -29.88 7.91
N ILE A 33 -16.33 -29.93 7.67
CA ILE A 33 -15.65 -29.03 6.72
C ILE A 33 -16.06 -29.36 5.28
N ASP A 34 -16.14 -30.64 4.91
CA ASP A 34 -16.48 -31.06 3.55
C ASP A 34 -17.96 -30.77 3.22
N GLY A 35 -18.84 -30.84 4.21
CA GLY A 35 -20.23 -30.39 4.14
C GLY A 35 -20.34 -28.87 3.98
N LEU A 36 -19.66 -28.10 4.86
CA LEU A 36 -19.62 -26.64 4.81
C LEU A 36 -19.19 -26.12 3.43
N LEU A 37 -18.11 -26.69 2.86
CA LEU A 37 -17.60 -26.32 1.54
C LEU A 37 -18.53 -26.66 0.36
N LYS A 38 -19.58 -27.46 0.60
CA LYS A 38 -20.64 -27.78 -0.36
C LYS A 38 -21.96 -27.05 -0.06
N GLY A 39 -22.00 -26.23 1.00
CA GLY A 39 -23.19 -25.52 1.45
C GLY A 39 -24.14 -26.32 2.36
N ASP A 40 -23.69 -27.45 2.92
CA ASP A 40 -24.45 -28.15 3.98
C ASP A 40 -24.25 -27.43 5.32
N PHE A 41 -25.27 -26.67 5.70
CA PHE A 41 -25.28 -25.85 6.92
C PHE A 41 -26.01 -26.50 8.10
N LYS A 42 -26.36 -27.80 8.06
CA LYS A 42 -26.99 -28.53 9.18
C LYS A 42 -28.19 -27.78 9.81
N GLU A 43 -29.10 -27.32 8.96
CA GLU A 43 -30.30 -26.54 9.32
C GLU A 43 -30.03 -25.13 9.92
N ALA A 44 -28.77 -24.72 10.09
CA ALA A 44 -28.43 -23.37 10.55
C ALA A 44 -28.78 -22.30 9.51
N SER A 45 -29.25 -21.14 9.97
CA SER A 45 -29.51 -19.99 9.12
C SER A 45 -28.21 -19.36 8.59
N SER A 46 -28.31 -18.65 7.47
CA SER A 46 -27.16 -17.95 6.88
C SER A 46 -26.44 -17.03 7.89
N ASP A 47 -27.19 -16.35 8.76
CA ASP A 47 -26.64 -15.46 9.79
C ASP A 47 -25.89 -16.24 10.90
N GLN A 48 -26.40 -17.40 11.31
CA GLN A 48 -25.73 -18.27 12.28
C GLN A 48 -24.42 -18.83 11.71
N VAL A 49 -24.43 -19.19 10.43
CA VAL A 49 -23.26 -19.65 9.69
C VAL A 49 -22.24 -18.51 9.52
N ALA A 50 -22.68 -17.30 9.22
CA ALA A 50 -21.83 -16.11 9.14
C ALA A 50 -21.20 -15.74 10.50
N SER A 51 -21.98 -15.80 11.59
CA SER A 51 -21.48 -15.66 12.97
C SER A 51 -20.41 -16.70 13.31
N PHE A 52 -20.67 -17.96 12.94
CA PHE A 52 -19.72 -19.05 13.11
C PHE A 52 -18.40 -18.76 12.38
N PHE A 53 -18.45 -18.33 11.12
CA PHE A 53 -17.23 -18.00 10.36
C PHE A 53 -16.49 -16.78 10.88
N GLN A 54 -17.19 -15.71 11.27
CA GLN A 54 -16.52 -14.57 11.89
C GLN A 54 -15.85 -15.00 13.21
N THR A 55 -16.52 -15.77 14.05
CA THR A 55 -15.94 -16.28 15.30
C THR A 55 -14.74 -17.19 15.05
N TRP A 56 -14.80 -18.07 14.04
CA TRP A 56 -13.73 -19.01 13.72
C TRP A 56 -12.55 -18.33 12.99
N LEU A 57 -12.79 -17.81 11.79
CA LEU A 57 -11.76 -17.35 10.87
C LEU A 57 -11.17 -15.98 11.26
N TYR A 58 -11.88 -15.17 12.04
CA TYR A 58 -11.34 -13.91 12.57
C TYR A 58 -10.68 -14.15 13.95
N PHE A 59 -11.47 -14.55 14.95
CA PHE A 59 -10.98 -14.64 16.34
C PHE A 59 -10.15 -15.91 16.62
N GLY A 60 -10.57 -17.06 16.09
CA GLY A 60 -9.80 -18.30 16.20
C GLY A 60 -8.45 -18.23 15.50
N MET A 61 -8.38 -17.59 14.32
CA MET A 61 -7.12 -17.38 13.60
C MET A 61 -6.15 -16.48 14.39
N MET A 62 -6.64 -15.39 14.99
CA MET A 62 -5.83 -14.58 15.90
C MET A 62 -5.35 -15.40 17.10
N HIS A 63 -6.22 -16.19 17.73
CA HIS A 63 -5.87 -17.00 18.90
C HIS A 63 -4.75 -18.03 18.59
N GLU A 64 -4.88 -18.77 17.50
CA GLU A 64 -3.94 -19.83 17.09
C GLU A 64 -2.58 -19.26 16.65
N ILE A 65 -2.57 -18.18 15.85
CA ILE A 65 -1.31 -17.61 15.33
C ILE A 65 -0.55 -16.81 16.39
N LEU A 66 -1.26 -16.08 17.27
CA LEU A 66 -0.64 -15.25 18.30
C LEU A 66 -0.21 -16.05 19.54
N GLY A 67 -0.68 -17.30 19.70
CA GLY A 67 -0.40 -18.13 20.88
C GLY A 67 -0.89 -17.54 22.20
N ALA A 68 -1.83 -16.60 22.15
CA ALA A 68 -2.22 -15.75 23.27
C ALA A 68 -3.74 -15.59 23.37
N VAL A 69 -4.25 -15.35 24.58
CA VAL A 69 -5.68 -15.16 24.82
C VAL A 69 -6.16 -13.83 24.24
N VAL A 70 -6.81 -13.91 23.08
CA VAL A 70 -7.43 -12.78 22.38
C VAL A 70 -8.84 -12.55 22.95
N LYS A 71 -9.03 -11.45 23.67
CA LYS A 71 -10.37 -11.07 24.17
C LYS A 71 -11.18 -10.43 23.06
N THR A 72 -12.34 -10.99 22.71
CA THR A 72 -13.24 -10.44 21.68
C THR A 72 -13.55 -8.96 21.89
N ALA A 73 -13.77 -8.53 23.14
CA ALA A 73 -14.04 -7.13 23.50
C ALA A 73 -12.88 -6.15 23.23
N ASP A 74 -11.65 -6.63 23.00
CA ASP A 74 -10.54 -5.77 22.58
C ASP A 74 -10.58 -5.42 21.09
N PHE A 75 -11.39 -6.13 20.29
CA PHE A 75 -11.48 -6.01 18.84
C PHE A 75 -12.92 -5.69 18.37
N VAL A 76 -13.81 -5.34 19.29
CA VAL A 76 -15.18 -4.91 19.00
C VAL A 76 -15.41 -3.54 19.65
N ARG A 77 -15.82 -2.56 18.83
CA ARG A 77 -16.28 -1.25 19.28
C ARG A 77 -17.79 -1.14 19.11
N THR A 78 -18.43 -0.36 19.97
CA THR A 78 -19.85 -0.02 19.85
C THR A 78 -19.98 1.45 19.43
N ASP A 79 -20.90 1.77 18.53
CA ASP A 79 -21.20 3.17 18.17
C ASP A 79 -22.30 3.79 19.07
N GLU A 80 -22.63 5.06 18.80
CA GLU A 80 -23.63 5.83 19.56
C GLU A 80 -25.07 5.26 19.45
N TYR A 81 -25.34 4.40 18.47
CA TYR A 81 -26.64 3.73 18.27
C TYR A 81 -26.66 2.30 18.84
N GLY A 82 -25.55 1.83 19.41
CA GLY A 82 -25.43 0.47 19.94
C GLY A 82 -24.99 -0.59 18.92
N ASN A 83 -24.70 -0.22 17.67
CA ASN A 83 -24.20 -1.19 16.69
C ASN A 83 -22.77 -1.59 17.01
N LYS A 84 -22.44 -2.87 16.78
CA LYS A 84 -21.11 -3.42 17.06
C LYS A 84 -20.31 -3.56 15.76
N TRP A 85 -19.06 -3.09 15.80
CA TRP A 85 -18.15 -3.06 14.67
C TRP A 85 -16.81 -3.69 15.04
N LEU A 86 -16.18 -4.41 14.12
CA LEU A 86 -14.81 -4.87 14.31
C LEU A 86 -13.82 -3.69 14.34
N THR A 87 -12.72 -3.85 15.06
CA THR A 87 -11.61 -2.90 15.11
C THR A 87 -10.29 -3.63 15.39
N THR A 88 -9.22 -3.19 14.75
CA THR A 88 -7.85 -3.68 14.96
C THR A 88 -7.01 -2.72 15.79
N ASN A 89 -7.59 -1.69 16.42
CA ASN A 89 -6.84 -0.62 17.12
C ASN A 89 -5.89 -1.15 18.21
N LYS A 90 -6.21 -2.29 18.86
CA LYS A 90 -5.35 -2.93 19.85
C LYS A 90 -4.35 -3.95 19.27
N LEU A 91 -4.48 -4.34 18.00
CA LEU A 91 -3.65 -5.36 17.37
C LEU A 91 -2.13 -5.04 17.40
N PRO A 92 -1.66 -3.81 17.12
CA PRO A 92 -0.23 -3.49 17.19
C PRO A 92 0.36 -3.72 18.60
N GLY A 93 -0.39 -3.34 19.64
CA GLY A 93 0.02 -3.56 21.03
C GLY A 93 -0.03 -5.03 21.46
N VAL A 94 -0.88 -5.85 20.82
CA VAL A 94 -0.88 -7.31 21.01
C VAL A 94 0.31 -7.95 20.30
N LEU A 95 0.58 -7.59 19.04
CA LEU A 95 1.74 -8.07 18.28
C LEU A 95 3.07 -7.76 18.99
N HIS A 96 3.21 -6.55 19.55
CA HIS A 96 4.37 -6.18 20.36
C HIS A 96 4.53 -7.07 21.61
N LYS A 97 3.44 -7.37 22.33
CA LYS A 97 3.48 -8.31 23.47
C LYS A 97 3.86 -9.73 23.05
N VAL A 98 3.34 -10.21 21.91
CA VAL A 98 3.70 -11.52 21.35
C VAL A 98 5.19 -11.56 20.99
N ARG A 99 5.75 -10.48 20.42
CA ARG A 99 7.20 -10.39 20.17
C ARG A 99 8.01 -10.52 21.46
N LEU A 100 7.65 -9.81 22.52
CA LEU A 100 8.33 -9.92 23.83
C LEU A 100 8.21 -11.32 24.44
N LEU A 101 7.08 -12.01 24.24
CA LEU A 101 6.91 -13.40 24.68
C LEU A 101 7.82 -14.35 23.88
N VAL A 102 7.86 -14.23 22.55
CA VAL A 102 8.72 -15.03 21.67
C VAL A 102 10.21 -14.78 21.93
N ASP A 103 10.61 -13.54 22.18
CA ASP A 103 12.01 -13.22 22.53
C ASP A 103 12.40 -13.75 23.92
N ARG A 104 11.45 -13.87 24.86
CA ARG A 104 11.65 -14.59 26.12
C ARG A 104 11.69 -16.10 25.91
N GLU A 105 10.83 -16.67 25.07
CA GLU A 105 10.81 -18.11 24.75
C GLU A 105 12.18 -18.57 24.23
N LYS A 106 12.84 -17.78 23.37
CA LYS A 106 14.21 -18.05 22.88
C LYS A 106 15.27 -18.26 23.97
N THR A 107 15.02 -17.81 25.20
CA THR A 107 15.94 -17.95 26.35
C THR A 107 15.65 -19.18 27.23
N LEU A 108 14.57 -19.91 26.95
CA LEU A 108 14.14 -21.05 27.77
C LEU A 108 14.86 -22.35 27.33
N PRO A 109 15.19 -23.26 28.28
CA PRO A 109 15.79 -24.57 27.94
C PRO A 109 14.96 -25.42 26.98
N GLU A 110 13.64 -25.23 26.95
CA GLU A 110 12.70 -25.94 26.09
C GLU A 110 12.69 -25.42 24.63
N TYR A 111 13.40 -24.32 24.34
CA TYR A 111 13.48 -23.74 22.98
C TYR A 111 14.41 -24.56 22.08
N SER A 112 13.91 -25.72 21.63
CA SER A 112 14.58 -26.60 20.68
C SER A 112 14.12 -26.38 19.24
N HIS A 113 14.86 -26.92 18.27
CA HIS A 113 14.42 -26.98 16.88
C HIS A 113 13.03 -27.62 16.74
N GLU A 114 12.78 -28.73 17.43
CA GLU A 114 11.48 -29.42 17.42
C GLU A 114 10.34 -28.59 18.01
N TYR A 115 10.62 -27.70 18.96
CA TYR A 115 9.63 -26.75 19.49
C TYR A 115 9.26 -25.71 18.43
N VAL A 116 10.27 -25.10 17.80
CA VAL A 116 10.08 -24.08 16.75
C VAL A 116 9.38 -24.68 15.52
N GLU A 117 9.83 -25.84 15.06
CA GLU A 117 9.25 -26.57 13.93
C GLU A 117 7.78 -26.91 14.18
N ARG A 118 7.44 -27.41 15.38
CA ARG A 118 6.06 -27.72 15.79
C ARG A 118 5.17 -26.48 15.79
N ARG A 119 5.66 -25.36 16.36
CA ARG A 119 4.95 -24.08 16.38
C ARG A 119 4.70 -23.56 14.97
N ASN A 120 5.73 -23.56 14.12
CA ASN A 120 5.65 -23.10 12.74
C ASN A 120 4.69 -23.97 11.91
N ASN A 121 4.69 -25.29 12.14
CA ASN A 121 3.75 -26.22 11.51
C ASN A 121 2.29 -25.99 11.95
N CYS A 122 2.02 -25.59 13.20
CA CYS A 122 0.68 -25.18 13.62
C CYS A 122 0.22 -23.89 12.92
N ILE A 123 1.08 -22.87 12.87
CA ILE A 123 0.81 -21.60 12.17
C ILE A 123 0.52 -21.86 10.68
N ALA A 124 1.35 -22.66 10.01
CA ALA A 124 1.17 -23.01 8.60
C ALA A 124 -0.14 -23.77 8.33
N LYS A 125 -0.52 -24.71 9.22
CA LYS A 125 -1.81 -25.42 9.13
C LYS A 125 -3.00 -24.48 9.36
N CYS A 126 -2.89 -23.54 10.31
CA CYS A 126 -3.92 -22.54 10.57
C CYS A 126 -4.14 -21.63 9.36
N LEU A 127 -3.08 -21.02 8.83
CA LEU A 127 -3.13 -20.13 7.67
C LEU A 127 -3.70 -20.84 6.44
N ARG A 128 -3.24 -22.08 6.17
CA ARG A 128 -3.73 -22.88 5.03
C ARG A 128 -5.21 -23.20 5.17
N LEU A 129 -5.65 -23.71 6.32
CA LEU A 129 -7.06 -24.04 6.54
C LEU A 129 -7.95 -22.79 6.49
N ALA A 130 -7.50 -21.67 7.07
CA ALA A 130 -8.25 -20.41 6.98
C ALA A 130 -8.40 -19.94 5.51
N LEU A 131 -7.35 -20.09 4.70
CA LEU A 131 -7.37 -19.77 3.27
C LEU A 131 -8.27 -20.72 2.48
N ASP A 132 -8.11 -22.04 2.62
CA ASP A 132 -8.89 -23.05 1.90
C ASP A 132 -10.40 -22.88 2.17
N ILE A 133 -10.78 -22.57 3.41
CA ILE A 133 -12.16 -22.25 3.79
C ILE A 133 -12.58 -20.93 3.13
N TRP A 134 -11.80 -19.85 3.28
CA TRP A 134 -12.16 -18.54 2.72
C TRP A 134 -12.32 -18.54 1.18
N GLU A 135 -11.45 -19.24 0.46
CA GLU A 135 -11.56 -19.47 -1.00
C GLU A 135 -12.81 -20.30 -1.33
N GLY A 136 -13.04 -21.39 -0.60
CA GLY A 136 -14.19 -22.28 -0.81
C GLY A 136 -15.53 -21.56 -0.63
N PHE A 137 -15.65 -20.73 0.42
CA PHE A 137 -16.84 -19.93 0.69
C PHE A 137 -17.06 -18.83 -0.35
N SER A 138 -15.99 -18.21 -0.83
CA SER A 138 -16.04 -17.25 -1.94
C SER A 138 -16.54 -17.89 -3.24
N ALA A 139 -16.24 -19.18 -3.46
CA ALA A 139 -16.64 -19.95 -4.64
C ALA A 139 -17.97 -20.72 -4.52
N LEU A 140 -18.66 -20.72 -3.36
CA LEU A 140 -19.89 -21.50 -3.14
C LEU A 140 -20.98 -21.21 -4.18
N LYS A 141 -21.17 -19.93 -4.52
CA LYS A 141 -22.21 -19.49 -5.46
C LYS A 141 -21.99 -20.07 -6.86
N GLU A 142 -20.74 -20.14 -7.30
CA GLU A 142 -20.36 -20.63 -8.62
C GLU A 142 -20.35 -22.16 -8.69
N ARG A 143 -19.86 -22.83 -7.63
CA ARG A 143 -19.67 -24.29 -7.61
C ARG A 143 -20.91 -25.07 -7.18
N HIS A 144 -21.75 -24.49 -6.34
CA HIS A 144 -22.85 -25.18 -5.66
C HIS A 144 -24.18 -24.43 -5.71
N SER A 145 -24.26 -23.26 -6.34
CA SER A 145 -25.44 -22.38 -6.36
C SER A 145 -25.92 -21.92 -4.97
N VAL A 146 -25.06 -22.02 -3.95
CA VAL A 146 -25.34 -21.59 -2.57
C VAL A 146 -24.76 -20.18 -2.35
N PRO A 147 -25.54 -19.19 -1.88
CA PRO A 147 -24.99 -17.88 -1.55
C PRO A 147 -23.86 -17.96 -0.52
N ASN A 148 -22.83 -17.12 -0.66
CA ASN A 148 -21.83 -16.97 0.40
C ASN A 148 -22.52 -16.37 1.65
N PRO A 149 -22.51 -17.04 2.81
CA PRO A 149 -23.13 -16.53 4.03
C PRO A 149 -22.39 -15.32 4.62
N MET A 150 -21.09 -15.13 4.31
CA MET A 150 -20.34 -13.97 4.78
C MET A 150 -20.58 -12.75 3.88
N SER A 151 -20.83 -11.59 4.48
CA SER A 151 -20.87 -10.32 3.74
C SER A 151 -19.49 -9.99 3.16
N PRO A 152 -19.42 -9.19 2.07
CA PRO A 152 -18.15 -8.77 1.48
C PRO A 152 -17.22 -8.07 2.47
N GLU A 153 -17.76 -7.27 3.40
CA GLU A 153 -17.02 -6.56 4.45
C GLU A 153 -16.36 -7.53 5.44
N ILE A 154 -17.06 -8.62 5.82
CA ILE A 154 -16.50 -9.65 6.71
C ILE A 154 -15.43 -10.46 5.97
N SER A 155 -15.68 -10.79 4.70
CA SER A 155 -14.74 -11.52 3.85
C SER A 155 -13.42 -10.77 3.68
N ILE A 156 -13.44 -9.48 3.32
CA ILE A 156 -12.21 -8.67 3.22
C ILE A 156 -11.54 -8.49 4.59
N ALA A 157 -12.29 -8.40 5.69
CA ALA A 157 -11.71 -8.27 7.03
C ALA A 157 -10.91 -9.52 7.45
N ILE A 158 -11.41 -10.72 7.14
CA ILE A 158 -10.70 -11.99 7.36
C ILE A 158 -9.43 -12.05 6.49
N GLN A 159 -9.54 -11.70 5.21
CA GLN A 159 -8.41 -11.69 4.27
C GLN A 159 -7.29 -10.71 4.69
N ILE A 160 -7.66 -9.47 5.04
CA ILE A 160 -6.69 -8.47 5.54
C ILE A 160 -6.06 -8.96 6.85
N LEU A 161 -6.84 -9.48 7.79
CA LEU A 161 -6.32 -10.03 9.04
C LEU A 161 -5.35 -11.18 8.79
N GLY A 162 -5.67 -12.10 7.88
CA GLY A 162 -4.81 -13.23 7.50
C GLY A 162 -3.46 -12.75 6.97
N ILE A 163 -3.46 -11.71 6.11
CA ILE A 163 -2.23 -11.06 5.62
C ILE A 163 -1.44 -10.40 6.76
N THR A 164 -2.11 -9.65 7.64
CA THR A 164 -1.47 -8.97 8.78
C THR A 164 -0.86 -9.97 9.76
N LEU A 165 -1.56 -11.06 10.06
CA LEU A 165 -1.07 -12.11 10.96
C LEU A 165 0.05 -12.93 10.31
N GLN A 166 -0.01 -13.21 9.00
CA GLN A 166 1.09 -13.86 8.27
C GLN A 166 2.35 -12.98 8.30
N ALA A 167 2.24 -11.69 7.96
CA ALA A 167 3.37 -10.75 8.03
C ALA A 167 3.91 -10.61 9.46
N GLY A 168 3.02 -10.44 10.45
CA GLY A 168 3.38 -10.40 11.86
C GLY A 168 4.10 -11.67 12.32
N ALA A 169 3.64 -12.86 11.91
CA ALA A 169 4.29 -14.13 12.23
C ALA A 169 5.67 -14.25 11.58
N THR A 170 5.83 -13.88 10.30
CA THR A 170 7.13 -13.88 9.61
C THR A 170 8.13 -12.95 10.30
N GLU A 171 7.73 -11.72 10.67
CA GLU A 171 8.63 -10.75 11.34
C GLU A 171 8.90 -11.09 12.82
N ILE A 172 7.92 -11.62 13.54
CA ILE A 172 8.08 -12.00 14.96
C ILE A 172 8.94 -13.27 15.10
N CYS A 173 8.72 -14.26 14.23
CA CYS A 173 9.44 -15.53 14.25
C CYS A 173 10.75 -15.51 13.47
N GLY A 174 10.95 -14.53 12.57
CA GLY A 174 12.18 -14.35 11.82
C GLY A 174 13.40 -14.05 12.69
N GLY A 175 14.55 -14.61 12.29
CA GLY A 175 15.86 -14.37 12.89
C GLY A 175 16.44 -12.99 12.55
N ALA A 176 17.58 -12.65 13.14
CA ALA A 176 18.29 -11.41 12.82
C ALA A 176 18.93 -11.49 11.42
N PRO A 177 19.17 -10.35 10.73
CA PRO A 177 19.88 -10.36 9.45
C PRO A 177 21.31 -10.88 9.62
N GLY A 178 21.66 -11.98 8.95
CA GLY A 178 23.02 -12.52 8.90
C GLY A 178 23.24 -13.86 9.63
N GLU A 179 22.25 -14.35 10.37
CA GLU A 179 22.17 -15.78 10.75
C GLU A 179 21.63 -16.57 9.54
N ASP A 180 22.05 -17.83 9.36
CA ASP A 180 21.55 -18.70 8.27
C ASP A 180 20.02 -18.79 8.33
N SER A 181 19.36 -18.15 7.36
CA SER A 181 18.18 -17.37 7.74
C SER A 181 16.88 -18.16 7.83
N TYR A 182 16.22 -18.03 8.97
CA TYR A 182 14.80 -18.38 9.23
C TYR A 182 13.78 -17.56 8.40
N ARG A 183 14.13 -17.15 7.18
CA ARG A 183 13.19 -16.59 6.17
C ARG A 183 12.53 -17.67 5.32
N ASP A 184 13.04 -18.89 5.33
CA ASP A 184 12.31 -20.09 4.90
C ASP A 184 11.33 -20.48 6.01
N VAL A 185 10.19 -19.76 6.06
CA VAL A 185 9.06 -20.13 6.92
C VAL A 185 8.03 -20.92 6.11
N PRO A 186 7.48 -22.04 6.63
CA PRO A 186 6.68 -22.97 5.80
C PRO A 186 5.43 -22.39 5.15
N TRP A 187 4.97 -21.21 5.56
CA TRP A 187 3.80 -20.52 5.01
C TRP A 187 4.12 -19.57 3.83
N GLU A 188 5.37 -19.21 3.56
CA GLU A 188 5.75 -18.40 2.39
C GLU A 188 6.02 -19.28 1.14
N HIS A 189 6.23 -20.59 1.32
CA HIS A 189 6.46 -21.57 0.24
C HIS A 189 5.19 -22.31 -0.23
N VAL A 190 4.01 -21.91 0.26
CA VAL A 190 2.71 -22.52 -0.04
C VAL A 190 1.67 -21.45 -0.40
N ARG A 191 0.46 -21.86 -0.82
CA ARG A 191 -0.65 -20.91 -1.02
C ARG A 191 -0.92 -20.13 0.27
N HIS A 192 -0.94 -18.81 0.17
CA HIS A 192 -1.04 -17.90 1.30
C HIS A 192 -1.79 -16.60 0.94
N PHE A 193 -2.43 -15.95 1.94
CA PHE A 193 -3.38 -14.86 1.69
C PHE A 193 -2.83 -13.68 0.87
N ARG A 194 -1.52 -13.38 0.89
CA ARG A 194 -0.95 -12.28 0.08
C ARG A 194 -1.13 -12.43 -1.44
N LEU A 195 -1.41 -13.64 -1.95
CA LEU A 195 -1.63 -13.89 -3.39
C LEU A 195 -3.12 -13.85 -3.79
N THR A 196 -4.02 -13.52 -2.85
CA THR A 196 -5.46 -13.54 -3.11
C THR A 196 -5.98 -12.18 -3.58
N HIS A 197 -6.90 -12.22 -4.55
CA HIS A 197 -7.64 -11.05 -5.05
C HIS A 197 -8.93 -10.82 -4.24
N ASN A 198 -9.60 -9.68 -4.45
CA ASN A 198 -10.94 -9.48 -3.87
C ASN A 198 -11.79 -8.54 -4.74
N ALA A 199 -12.77 -9.12 -5.42
CA ALA A 199 -13.69 -8.40 -6.30
C ALA A 199 -14.42 -7.25 -5.60
N PHE A 200 -14.75 -7.35 -4.31
CA PHE A 200 -15.42 -6.26 -3.59
C PHE A 200 -14.59 -4.99 -3.49
N ILE A 201 -13.26 -5.11 -3.37
CA ILE A 201 -12.36 -3.95 -3.37
C ILE A 201 -12.16 -3.42 -4.79
N GLU A 202 -12.09 -4.30 -5.80
CA GLU A 202 -12.00 -3.91 -7.22
C GLU A 202 -13.27 -3.15 -7.66
N GLU A 203 -14.47 -3.70 -7.40
CA GLU A 203 -15.78 -3.08 -7.61
C GLU A 203 -15.94 -1.76 -6.84
N ARG A 204 -15.49 -1.72 -5.58
CA ARG A 204 -15.43 -0.48 -4.79
C ARG A 204 -14.58 0.57 -5.51
N MET A 205 -13.37 0.24 -5.95
CA MET A 205 -12.52 1.18 -6.68
C MET A 205 -13.16 1.63 -8.01
N VAL A 206 -13.80 0.74 -8.77
CA VAL A 206 -14.55 1.13 -9.98
C VAL A 206 -15.69 2.10 -9.65
N SER A 207 -16.50 1.83 -8.62
CA SER A 207 -17.59 2.74 -8.17
C SER A 207 -17.08 4.06 -7.56
N GLN A 208 -15.82 4.09 -7.12
CA GLN A 208 -15.13 5.31 -6.73
C GLN A 208 -14.62 6.14 -7.93
N GLY A 209 -14.68 5.62 -9.16
CA GLY A 209 -14.18 6.28 -10.38
C GLY A 209 -12.74 5.91 -10.77
N TRP A 210 -12.15 4.86 -10.20
CA TRP A 210 -10.82 4.40 -10.61
C TRP A 210 -10.86 3.77 -12.01
N CYS A 211 -9.82 4.06 -12.80
CA CYS A 211 -9.58 3.38 -14.08
C CYS A 211 -9.27 1.89 -13.87
N PRO A 212 -9.97 0.94 -14.54
CA PRO A 212 -9.68 -0.50 -14.42
C PRO A 212 -8.23 -0.90 -14.73
N ALA A 213 -7.58 -0.26 -15.71
CA ALA A 213 -6.18 -0.48 -16.02
C ALA A 213 -5.22 -0.02 -14.89
N MET A 214 -5.64 0.95 -14.06
CA MET A 214 -4.90 1.35 -12.86
C MET A 214 -5.09 0.33 -11.73
N ILE A 215 -6.32 -0.20 -11.55
CA ILE A 215 -6.59 -1.27 -10.58
C ILE A 215 -5.73 -2.51 -10.91
N GLU A 216 -5.63 -2.89 -12.19
CA GLU A 216 -4.74 -3.95 -12.66
C GLU A 216 -3.27 -3.68 -12.27
N HIS A 217 -2.76 -2.48 -12.54
CA HIS A 217 -1.38 -2.14 -12.20
C HIS A 217 -1.12 -2.19 -10.68
N VAL A 218 -2.02 -1.66 -9.86
CA VAL A 218 -1.91 -1.73 -8.39
C VAL A 218 -1.92 -3.19 -7.92
N ARG A 219 -2.84 -4.03 -8.40
CA ARG A 219 -2.90 -5.46 -7.98
C ARG A 219 -1.74 -6.32 -8.51
N SER A 220 -1.08 -5.89 -9.57
CA SER A 220 0.15 -6.55 -10.07
C SER A 220 1.37 -6.29 -9.19
N GLN A 221 1.36 -5.21 -8.39
CA GLN A 221 2.48 -4.80 -7.52
C GLN A 221 2.19 -4.98 -6.02
N PHE A 222 0.92 -4.92 -5.62
CA PHE A 222 0.49 -4.94 -4.23
C PHE A 222 -0.65 -5.95 -4.02
N HIS A 223 -0.60 -6.64 -2.88
CA HIS A 223 -1.72 -7.46 -2.40
C HIS A 223 -2.92 -6.58 -1.98
N VAL A 224 -4.07 -7.21 -1.71
CA VAL A 224 -5.37 -6.53 -1.47
C VAL A 224 -5.36 -5.40 -0.44
N VAL A 225 -4.43 -5.39 0.53
CA VAL A 225 -4.27 -4.30 1.51
C VAL A 225 -3.84 -2.99 0.82
N GLY A 226 -2.98 -3.08 -0.21
CA GLY A 226 -2.57 -1.93 -1.02
C GLY A 226 -3.74 -1.37 -1.85
N LEU A 227 -4.58 -2.24 -2.42
CA LEU A 227 -5.81 -1.80 -3.09
C LEU A 227 -6.78 -1.15 -2.11
N TYR A 228 -6.97 -1.75 -0.93
CA TYR A 228 -7.84 -1.18 0.10
C TYR A 228 -7.34 0.21 0.52
N TYR A 229 -6.04 0.36 0.80
CA TYR A 229 -5.40 1.64 1.11
C TYR A 229 -5.58 2.66 -0.02
N ALA A 230 -5.34 2.28 -1.29
CA ALA A 230 -5.60 3.14 -2.43
C ALA A 230 -7.07 3.59 -2.49
N SER A 231 -8.03 2.70 -2.21
CA SER A 231 -9.47 3.05 -2.15
C SER A 231 -9.82 4.08 -1.06
N LEU A 232 -8.95 4.32 -0.06
CA LEU A 232 -9.12 5.38 0.94
C LEU A 232 -8.56 6.73 0.48
N LEU A 233 -7.66 6.74 -0.51
CA LEU A 233 -7.14 7.97 -1.12
C LEU A 233 -8.10 8.52 -2.19
N GLY A 234 -8.90 7.64 -2.80
CA GLY A 234 -9.75 7.97 -3.95
C GLY A 234 -8.99 7.99 -5.27
N PRO A 235 -9.69 8.02 -6.41
CA PRO A 235 -9.05 7.97 -7.72
C PRO A 235 -8.14 9.20 -7.90
N PRO A 236 -7.08 9.09 -8.72
CA PRO A 236 -6.36 10.26 -9.22
C PRO A 236 -7.37 11.28 -9.76
N ARG A 237 -7.26 12.54 -9.33
CA ARG A 237 -8.24 13.60 -9.66
C ARG A 237 -8.18 13.96 -11.13
N ARG A 238 -8.90 13.22 -11.97
CA ARG A 238 -8.84 13.34 -13.42
C ARG A 238 -10.25 13.39 -13.97
N THR A 239 -10.59 14.48 -14.64
CA THR A 239 -11.86 14.62 -15.36
C THR A 239 -11.80 13.90 -16.71
N LEU A 240 -11.39 12.63 -16.70
CA LEU A 240 -11.23 11.79 -17.88
C LEU A 240 -12.29 10.69 -17.92
N ASP A 241 -12.85 10.45 -19.10
CA ASP A 241 -13.78 9.34 -19.31
C ASP A 241 -13.02 8.01 -19.36
N HIS A 242 -13.14 7.23 -18.29
CA HIS A 242 -12.55 5.89 -18.17
C HIS A 242 -13.45 4.77 -18.70
N GLY A 243 -14.62 5.04 -19.30
CA GLY A 243 -15.56 4.04 -19.80
C GLY A 243 -14.99 3.09 -20.87
N ASN A 244 -13.93 3.51 -21.57
CA ASN A 244 -13.21 2.70 -22.57
C ASN A 244 -11.98 1.95 -22.01
N CYS A 245 -11.78 1.89 -20.69
CA CYS A 245 -10.69 1.17 -20.05
C CYS A 245 -11.17 -0.17 -19.46
N SER A 246 -10.45 -1.27 -19.72
CA SER A 246 -10.64 -2.58 -19.06
C SER A 246 -9.38 -3.00 -18.29
N MET A 247 -9.49 -4.04 -17.46
CA MET A 247 -8.34 -4.60 -16.72
C MET A 247 -7.33 -5.30 -17.63
N ASP A 248 -7.75 -5.79 -18.81
CA ASP A 248 -6.84 -6.42 -19.80
C ASP A 248 -5.85 -5.44 -20.44
N LEU A 249 -6.01 -4.13 -20.18
CA LEU A 249 -5.16 -3.09 -20.73
C LEU A 249 -4.02 -2.76 -19.78
N LYS A 250 -2.77 -2.95 -20.24
CA LYS A 250 -1.56 -2.52 -19.53
C LYS A 250 -1.44 -0.99 -19.36
N CYS A 251 -2.31 -0.21 -19.98
CA CYS A 251 -2.30 1.26 -19.93
C CYS A 251 -3.73 1.81 -19.96
N CYS A 252 -3.98 2.88 -19.20
CA CYS A 252 -5.21 3.66 -19.29
C CYS A 252 -5.39 4.23 -20.72
N ARG A 253 -6.56 4.04 -21.34
CA ARG A 253 -6.86 4.59 -22.68
C ARG A 253 -7.34 6.04 -22.64
N ALA A 254 -8.02 6.45 -21.58
CA ALA A 254 -8.46 7.85 -21.40
C ALA A 254 -7.28 8.84 -21.34
N ILE A 255 -6.10 8.32 -21.03
CA ILE A 255 -4.81 9.01 -21.08
C ILE A 255 -4.49 9.42 -22.53
N LYS A 256 -4.59 8.51 -23.52
CA LYS A 256 -4.19 8.65 -24.94
C LYS A 256 -4.99 9.66 -25.80
N GLY A 257 -5.20 10.89 -25.31
CA GLY A 257 -5.71 11.99 -26.14
C GLY A 257 -5.97 13.37 -25.49
N PHE A 258 -5.69 13.61 -24.20
CA PHE A 258 -6.35 14.74 -23.50
C PHE A 258 -5.96 16.20 -23.94
N GLN A 259 -4.76 16.43 -24.50
CA GLN A 259 -4.05 17.74 -24.62
C GLN A 259 -3.60 18.41 -23.29
N VAL A 260 -2.29 18.70 -23.11
CA VAL A 260 -1.79 19.53 -21.98
C VAL A 260 -2.06 20.99 -22.31
N GLY A 261 -2.91 21.65 -21.51
CA GLY A 261 -3.19 23.08 -21.63
C GLY A 261 -1.98 23.97 -21.29
N GLU A 262 -2.14 25.28 -21.46
CA GLU A 262 -1.10 26.26 -21.09
C GLU A 262 -0.67 26.13 -19.62
N VAL A 263 0.57 26.53 -19.32
CA VAL A 263 1.14 26.47 -17.96
C VAL A 263 0.41 27.45 -17.02
N THR A 264 -0.64 26.91 -16.40
CA THR A 264 -1.58 27.62 -15.54
C THR A 264 -0.99 27.97 -14.17
N HIS A 265 -1.63 28.93 -13.49
CA HIS A 265 -1.26 29.32 -12.13
C HIS A 265 -1.87 28.36 -11.08
N VAL A 266 -1.63 28.63 -9.79
CA VAL A 266 -2.30 27.93 -8.67
C VAL A 266 -3.68 28.54 -8.37
N VAL A 267 -3.83 29.84 -8.62
CA VAL A 267 -5.06 30.62 -8.39
C VAL A 267 -5.29 31.56 -9.56
N ASP A 268 -6.56 31.80 -9.89
CA ASP A 268 -6.96 32.71 -10.95
C ASP A 268 -6.54 34.15 -10.62
N GLY A 269 -6.15 34.91 -11.65
CA GLY A 269 -5.66 36.29 -11.51
C GLY A 269 -4.21 36.43 -11.04
N CYS A 270 -3.50 35.35 -10.69
CA CYS A 270 -2.06 35.39 -10.42
C CYS A 270 -1.26 35.77 -11.68
N GLN A 271 -0.27 36.65 -11.54
CA GLN A 271 0.58 37.16 -12.64
C GLN A 271 2.07 36.86 -12.43
N CYS A 272 2.40 35.79 -11.71
CA CYS A 272 3.80 35.45 -11.44
C CYS A 272 4.56 34.99 -12.70
N GLU A 273 5.86 35.20 -12.69
CA GLU A 273 6.77 34.81 -13.76
C GLU A 273 6.79 33.29 -14.04
N LEU A 274 7.20 32.95 -15.26
CA LEU A 274 7.54 31.60 -15.67
C LEU A 274 9.03 31.39 -15.38
N VAL A 275 9.33 30.47 -14.46
CA VAL A 275 10.70 30.16 -14.02
C VAL A 275 11.24 29.02 -14.86
N CYS A 276 12.26 29.30 -15.68
CA CYS A 276 12.94 28.31 -16.51
C CYS A 276 14.19 27.75 -15.81
N VAL A 277 14.44 26.46 -15.96
CA VAL A 277 15.71 25.84 -15.57
C VAL A 277 16.73 25.99 -16.70
N ASP A 278 17.97 26.28 -16.34
CA ASP A 278 19.08 26.33 -17.29
C ASP A 278 19.34 24.95 -17.92
N LYS A 279 18.97 24.82 -19.20
CA LYS A 279 19.12 23.58 -19.97
C LYS A 279 20.58 23.16 -20.19
N PHE A 280 21.52 24.11 -20.21
CA PHE A 280 22.94 23.79 -20.34
C PHE A 280 23.46 23.20 -19.03
N LYS A 281 23.12 23.81 -17.89
CA LYS A 281 23.47 23.29 -16.55
C LYS A 281 22.86 21.90 -16.31
N LEU A 282 21.63 21.64 -16.75
CA LEU A 282 21.04 20.29 -16.73
C LEU A 282 21.87 19.30 -17.57
N ALA A 283 22.15 19.66 -18.82
CA ALA A 283 22.88 18.81 -19.75
C ALA A 283 24.27 18.45 -19.25
N ASP A 284 25.00 19.38 -18.62
CA ASP A 284 26.33 19.14 -18.08
C ASP A 284 26.30 18.17 -16.89
N ILE A 285 25.35 18.34 -15.95
CA ILE A 285 25.14 17.40 -14.84
C ILE A 285 24.84 15.98 -15.38
N ILE A 286 23.99 15.86 -16.40
CA ILE A 286 23.61 14.57 -17.00
C ILE A 286 24.78 13.96 -17.82
N ARG A 287 25.59 14.78 -18.50
CA ARG A 287 26.83 14.32 -19.18
C ARG A 287 27.79 13.67 -18.19
N GLU A 288 27.94 14.24 -17.00
CA GLU A 288 28.75 13.69 -15.90
C GLU A 288 28.16 12.43 -15.22
N ASN A 289 27.03 11.88 -15.72
CA ASN A 289 26.30 10.76 -15.12
C ASN A 289 25.74 11.06 -13.70
N LYS A 290 25.48 12.34 -13.39
CA LYS A 290 24.94 12.78 -12.11
C LYS A 290 23.45 13.13 -12.26
N ILE A 291 22.71 13.13 -11.15
CA ILE A 291 21.28 13.44 -11.15
C ILE A 291 21.11 14.96 -10.93
N PRO A 292 20.39 15.70 -11.80
CA PRO A 292 20.12 17.12 -11.60
C PRO A 292 19.01 17.32 -10.56
N VAL A 293 19.35 17.94 -9.43
CA VAL A 293 18.44 18.27 -8.33
C VAL A 293 18.17 19.77 -8.34
N LEU A 294 16.93 20.19 -8.10
CA LEU A 294 16.52 21.58 -8.02
C LEU A 294 16.70 22.08 -6.59
N ARG A 295 17.42 23.20 -6.42
CA ARG A 295 17.60 23.90 -5.15
C ARG A 295 16.75 25.16 -5.15
N PHE A 296 15.74 25.21 -4.29
CA PHE A 296 14.94 26.40 -4.03
C PHE A 296 15.30 27.01 -2.67
N SER A 297 15.34 28.35 -2.58
CA SER A 297 15.52 29.09 -1.32
C SER A 297 14.85 30.46 -1.37
N LYS A 298 14.58 31.08 -0.22
CA LYS A 298 13.99 32.44 -0.11
C LYS A 298 14.90 33.40 0.66
N GLN A 299 15.95 33.88 0.01
CA GLN A 299 16.84 34.87 0.62
C GLN A 299 16.20 36.27 0.62
N LYS A 300 15.95 36.82 1.82
CA LYS A 300 15.35 38.16 2.02
C LYS A 300 14.04 38.37 1.23
N GLY A 301 13.22 37.32 1.15
CA GLY A 301 11.94 37.32 0.44
C GLY A 301 12.04 37.16 -1.09
N LYS A 302 13.23 37.14 -1.68
CA LYS A 302 13.41 36.82 -3.11
C LYS A 302 13.58 35.31 -3.29
N PRO A 303 12.80 34.67 -4.17
CA PRO A 303 13.03 33.27 -4.52
C PRO A 303 14.34 33.14 -5.31
N SER A 304 15.12 32.12 -5.01
CA SER A 304 16.26 31.67 -5.81
C SER A 304 16.04 30.20 -6.15
N PHE A 305 16.22 29.86 -7.43
CA PHE A 305 15.91 28.56 -7.97
C PHE A 305 16.98 28.16 -9.00
N GLU A 306 17.63 27.02 -8.81
CA GLU A 306 18.68 26.53 -9.70
C GLU A 306 18.74 25.00 -9.75
N ALA A 307 19.23 24.44 -10.86
CA ALA A 307 19.67 23.04 -10.89
C ALA A 307 21.07 22.92 -10.27
N VAL A 308 21.30 21.88 -9.48
CA VAL A 308 22.59 21.46 -8.91
C VAL A 308 22.77 19.96 -9.12
N SER A 309 24.01 19.47 -9.00
CA SER A 309 24.24 18.03 -8.99
C SER A 309 23.76 17.40 -7.67
N SER A 310 23.24 16.17 -7.72
CA SER A 310 23.01 15.33 -6.54
C SER A 310 24.26 15.11 -5.67
N THR A 311 25.46 15.34 -6.21
CA THR A 311 26.73 15.27 -5.47
C THR A 311 27.33 16.65 -5.16
N SER A 312 26.55 17.74 -5.25
CA SER A 312 27.07 19.10 -4.97
C SER A 312 27.36 19.36 -3.50
N GLU A 313 26.72 18.62 -2.59
CA GLU A 313 26.95 18.68 -1.15
C GLU A 313 27.05 17.26 -0.59
N PRO A 314 27.97 16.98 0.36
CA PRO A 314 28.05 15.68 1.02
C PRO A 314 26.76 15.37 1.78
N GLY A 315 26.13 14.22 1.49
CA GLY A 315 24.89 13.78 2.14
C GLY A 315 23.62 14.53 1.69
N LEU A 316 23.60 15.11 0.48
CA LEU A 316 22.45 15.86 -0.03
C LEU A 316 21.18 14.98 -0.16
N GLU A 317 20.22 15.24 0.73
CA GLU A 317 18.87 14.66 0.69
C GLU A 317 17.93 15.51 -0.19
N TYR A 318 17.23 14.88 -1.13
CA TYR A 318 16.24 15.53 -1.99
C TYR A 318 14.96 14.70 -2.13
N THR A 319 13.83 15.39 -2.34
CA THR A 319 12.53 14.74 -2.58
C THR A 319 12.34 14.54 -4.08
N ALA A 320 12.23 13.30 -4.57
CA ALA A 320 11.95 13.02 -5.97
C ALA A 320 10.43 12.91 -6.22
N MET A 321 9.95 13.51 -7.31
CA MET A 321 8.57 13.40 -7.78
C MET A 321 8.49 13.21 -9.30
N SER A 322 7.61 12.31 -9.72
CA SER A 322 7.34 11.96 -11.11
C SER A 322 5.80 11.84 -11.25
N HIS A 323 5.24 12.15 -12.42
CA HIS A 323 3.80 12.24 -12.78
C HIS A 323 3.17 13.64 -12.91
N VAL A 324 3.94 14.72 -12.83
CA VAL A 324 3.44 16.12 -12.85
C VAL A 324 2.79 16.51 -14.20
N TRP A 325 3.12 15.77 -15.26
CA TRP A 325 2.46 15.80 -16.58
C TRP A 325 0.98 15.41 -16.58
N SER A 326 0.58 14.64 -15.57
CA SER A 326 -0.73 13.99 -15.51
C SER A 326 -1.64 14.56 -14.41
N ASP A 327 -1.28 15.75 -13.93
CA ASP A 327 -2.07 16.67 -13.10
C ASP A 327 -2.13 18.07 -13.78
N GLY A 328 -1.99 18.15 -15.10
CA GLY A 328 -1.99 19.42 -15.86
C GLY A 328 -0.86 20.40 -15.53
N TRP A 329 0.23 19.95 -14.90
CA TRP A 329 1.31 20.83 -14.43
C TRP A 329 2.59 20.79 -15.29
N GLY A 330 2.75 19.81 -16.19
CA GLY A 330 3.88 19.77 -17.12
C GLY A 330 3.93 20.97 -18.08
N ASN A 331 5.13 21.32 -18.56
CA ASN A 331 5.31 22.22 -19.71
C ASN A 331 5.98 21.44 -20.86
N PRO A 332 5.26 21.07 -21.93
CA PRO A 332 5.80 20.23 -23.00
C PRO A 332 6.92 20.90 -23.80
N GLU A 333 6.92 22.23 -23.88
CA GLU A 333 7.87 23.00 -24.71
C GLU A 333 9.21 23.23 -24.02
N ASN A 334 9.19 23.46 -22.69
CA ASN A 334 10.36 23.95 -21.95
C ASN A 334 10.41 23.41 -20.52
N ASN A 335 11.62 23.29 -19.97
CA ASN A 335 11.83 22.97 -18.56
C ASN A 335 11.51 24.18 -17.65
N SER A 336 10.23 24.53 -17.54
CA SER A 336 9.79 25.70 -16.77
C SER A 336 8.41 25.53 -16.12
N LEU A 337 8.18 26.26 -15.02
CA LEU A 337 6.89 26.34 -14.30
C LEU A 337 6.61 27.75 -13.81
N ARG A 338 5.33 28.09 -13.58
CA ARG A 338 4.94 29.31 -12.86
C ARG A 338 5.50 29.28 -11.43
N LEU A 339 6.09 30.40 -10.98
CA LEU A 339 6.69 30.52 -9.64
C LEU A 339 5.74 30.04 -8.53
N CYS A 340 4.46 30.44 -8.56
CA CYS A 340 3.47 30.03 -7.56
C CYS A 340 3.28 28.50 -7.45
N ARG A 341 3.51 27.72 -8.52
CA ARG A 341 3.49 26.25 -8.48
C ARG A 341 4.75 25.70 -7.81
N ILE A 342 5.91 26.25 -8.13
CA ILE A 342 7.17 25.90 -7.45
C ILE A 342 7.06 26.18 -5.95
N GLU A 343 6.53 27.34 -5.55
CA GLU A 343 6.31 27.68 -4.14
C GLU A 343 5.31 26.74 -3.43
N LYS A 344 4.23 26.33 -4.11
CA LYS A 344 3.28 25.34 -3.59
C LYS A 344 3.93 23.97 -3.37
N ILE A 345 4.70 23.49 -4.35
CA ILE A 345 5.46 22.24 -4.27
C ILE A 345 6.45 22.31 -3.10
N VAL A 346 7.26 23.37 -3.04
CA VAL A 346 8.21 23.64 -1.95
C VAL A 346 7.51 23.64 -0.60
N SER A 347 6.34 24.28 -0.47
CA SER A 347 5.58 24.30 0.78
C SER A 347 5.08 22.91 1.20
N MET A 348 4.64 22.08 0.25
CA MET A 348 4.20 20.70 0.53
C MET A 348 5.38 19.82 0.96
N ILE A 349 6.52 19.97 0.29
CA ILE A 349 7.77 19.29 0.64
C ILE A 349 8.26 19.72 2.03
N SER A 350 8.29 21.03 2.33
CA SER A 350 8.68 21.53 3.64
C SER A 350 7.77 21.04 4.76
N ALA A 351 6.46 20.93 4.51
CA ALA A 351 5.51 20.39 5.47
C ALA A 351 5.76 18.91 5.78
N SER A 352 6.19 18.09 4.79
CA SER A 352 6.44 16.67 5.02
C SER A 352 7.58 16.40 6.01
N TYR A 353 8.56 17.31 6.11
CA TYR A 353 9.64 17.25 7.10
C TYR A 353 9.20 17.45 8.55
N THR A 354 7.93 17.81 8.78
CA THR A 354 7.35 18.01 10.11
C THR A 354 6.37 16.90 10.52
N ILE A 355 6.17 15.88 9.67
CA ILE A 355 5.24 14.77 9.93
C ILE A 355 5.93 13.71 10.82
N PRO A 356 5.40 13.40 12.02
CA PRO A 356 6.06 12.47 12.96
C PRO A 356 6.16 11.02 12.46
N ASP A 357 5.23 10.56 11.63
CA ASP A 357 5.13 9.14 11.23
C ASP A 357 6.24 8.67 10.28
N PHE A 358 7.09 9.59 9.79
CA PHE A 358 8.32 9.25 9.06
C PHE A 358 9.58 9.20 9.95
N HIS A 359 9.43 9.15 11.29
CA HIS A 359 10.48 8.70 12.20
C HIS A 359 10.73 7.18 12.12
N VAL A 360 10.97 6.67 10.91
CA VAL A 360 11.84 5.50 10.74
C VAL A 360 13.21 5.96 11.23
N GLU A 361 13.69 5.46 12.37
CA GLU A 361 15.09 5.71 12.73
C GLU A 361 15.96 5.15 11.60
N PRO A 362 16.66 6.01 10.84
CA PRO A 362 17.50 5.53 9.76
C PRO A 362 18.62 4.69 10.37
N PRO A 363 19.02 3.57 9.73
CA PRO A 363 20.20 2.83 10.17
C PRO A 363 21.42 3.76 10.14
N GLN A 364 21.81 4.26 11.31
CA GLN A 364 22.97 5.12 11.55
C GLN A 364 22.88 6.57 11.01
N GLY A 365 21.93 7.38 11.53
CA GLY A 365 22.16 8.84 11.66
C GLY A 365 21.00 9.77 11.31
N LYS A 366 20.79 10.82 12.13
CA LYS A 366 19.72 11.82 11.95
C LYS A 366 19.71 12.41 10.52
N HIS A 367 18.52 12.58 9.94
CA HIS A 367 18.32 13.21 8.62
C HIS A 367 19.14 14.49 8.48
N TYR A 368 19.87 14.63 7.37
CA TYR A 368 20.84 15.71 7.13
C TYR A 368 20.22 17.09 7.36
N ARG A 369 19.00 17.34 6.85
CA ARG A 369 18.34 18.65 7.01
C ARG A 369 17.98 19.00 8.46
N ALA A 370 17.57 18.02 9.26
CA ALA A 370 17.24 18.23 10.67
C ALA A 370 18.46 18.69 11.50
N THR A 371 19.68 18.42 11.01
CA THR A 371 20.93 18.82 11.69
C THR A 371 21.46 20.21 11.32
N LYS A 372 21.00 20.79 10.20
CA LYS A 372 21.60 22.03 9.65
C LYS A 372 20.77 23.30 9.79
N HIS A 373 19.50 23.22 10.20
CA HIS A 373 18.55 24.35 10.14
C HIS A 373 18.52 25.01 8.74
N ASP A 374 18.54 24.16 7.71
CA ASP A 374 18.66 24.56 6.31
C ASP A 374 17.28 24.96 5.75
N ASP A 375 17.12 26.22 5.34
CA ASP A 375 15.89 26.77 4.74
C ASP A 375 15.76 26.46 3.24
N ARG A 376 16.75 25.77 2.66
CA ARG A 376 16.78 25.38 1.25
C ARG A 376 16.02 24.06 1.04
N VAL A 377 15.18 24.04 0.00
CA VAL A 377 14.45 22.84 -0.41
C VAL A 377 15.08 22.25 -1.67
N PHE A 378 15.58 21.02 -1.54
CA PHE A 378 16.10 20.24 -2.66
C PHE A 378 15.06 19.21 -3.13
N PHE A 379 14.78 19.19 -4.43
CA PHE A 379 13.82 18.24 -5.03
C PHE A 379 14.16 17.91 -6.48
N TRP A 380 13.72 16.75 -6.96
CA TRP A 380 13.84 16.33 -8.37
C TRP A 380 12.44 16.22 -8.96
N MET A 381 12.24 16.70 -10.19
CA MET A 381 10.94 16.62 -10.86
C MET A 381 11.07 16.48 -12.37
N ASP A 382 10.38 15.49 -12.94
CA ASP A 382 10.42 15.13 -14.36
C ASP A 382 10.38 16.33 -15.34
N THR A 383 9.50 17.29 -15.08
CA THR A 383 9.22 18.45 -15.93
C THR A 383 10.38 19.44 -15.96
N LEU A 384 11.13 19.54 -14.86
CA LEU A 384 12.19 20.54 -14.68
C LEU A 384 13.60 19.93 -14.71
N CYS A 385 13.74 18.63 -14.48
CA CYS A 385 15.03 17.92 -14.41
C CYS A 385 15.35 17.09 -15.67
N VAL A 386 14.35 16.72 -16.49
CA VAL A 386 14.56 15.96 -17.74
C VAL A 386 14.56 16.94 -18.92
N PRO A 387 15.75 17.31 -19.47
CA PRO A 387 15.85 18.34 -20.48
C PRO A 387 15.11 17.94 -21.76
N ARG A 388 14.31 18.84 -22.33
CA ARG A 388 13.57 18.59 -23.59
C ARG A 388 14.51 18.48 -24.79
N GLU A 389 15.63 19.19 -24.75
CA GLU A 389 16.67 19.22 -25.78
C GLU A 389 18.07 19.32 -25.15
N PRO A 390 19.14 18.83 -25.81
CA PRO A 390 19.11 18.04 -27.05
C PRO A 390 18.74 16.56 -26.80
N ALA A 391 18.34 15.86 -27.86
CA ALA A 391 17.70 14.54 -27.79
C ALA A 391 18.59 13.44 -27.16
N ASP A 392 19.91 13.51 -27.37
CA ASP A 392 20.89 12.59 -26.77
C ASP A 392 20.91 12.69 -25.23
N ILE A 393 20.75 13.91 -24.70
CA ILE A 393 20.67 14.16 -23.26
C ILE A 393 19.30 13.77 -22.72
N TYR A 394 18.21 14.00 -23.46
CA TYR A 394 16.87 13.52 -23.10
C TYR A 394 16.83 11.98 -22.96
N GLU A 395 17.37 11.26 -23.94
CA GLU A 395 17.51 9.80 -23.88
C GLU A 395 18.33 9.34 -22.69
N LYS A 396 19.47 10.01 -22.43
CA LYS A 396 20.35 9.66 -21.32
C LYS A 396 19.66 9.87 -19.96
N ALA A 397 19.00 11.01 -19.78
CA ALA A 397 18.23 11.32 -18.58
C ALA A 397 17.07 10.34 -18.35
N SER A 398 16.40 9.92 -19.42
CA SER A 398 15.29 8.95 -19.38
C SER A 398 15.75 7.53 -18.99
N LYS A 399 17.01 7.19 -19.24
CA LYS A 399 17.62 5.90 -18.85
C LYS A 399 18.21 5.93 -17.43
N SER A 400 18.56 7.10 -16.90
CA SER A 400 19.19 7.28 -15.58
C SER A 400 18.21 7.68 -14.46
N HIS A 401 16.93 7.32 -14.59
CA HIS A 401 15.88 7.79 -13.67
C HIS A 401 16.09 7.32 -12.21
N PRO A 402 15.91 8.22 -11.21
CA PRO A 402 16.10 7.90 -9.79
C PRO A 402 14.89 7.22 -9.13
N SER A 403 13.81 6.90 -9.86
CA SER A 403 12.64 6.23 -9.30
C SER A 403 12.81 4.69 -9.35
N PRO A 404 12.90 4.00 -8.20
CA PRO A 404 12.99 2.54 -8.18
C PRO A 404 11.72 1.85 -8.72
N THR A 405 10.57 2.53 -8.70
CA THR A 405 9.31 2.04 -9.27
C THR A 405 9.35 1.94 -10.81
N LEU A 406 10.19 2.75 -11.46
CA LEU A 406 10.34 2.78 -12.92
C LEU A 406 11.48 1.92 -13.45
N GLN A 407 12.50 1.60 -12.64
CA GLN A 407 13.55 0.65 -13.04
C GLN A 407 13.01 -0.79 -13.22
N ALA A 408 11.84 -1.10 -12.66
CA ALA A 408 11.11 -2.35 -12.87
C ALA A 408 10.27 -2.39 -14.16
N LEU A 409 10.25 -1.31 -14.98
CA LEU A 409 9.43 -1.20 -16.17
C LEU A 409 10.29 -0.91 -17.42
N ASP A 410 10.23 -1.83 -18.37
CA ASP A 410 11.01 -1.86 -19.62
C ASP A 410 10.95 -0.52 -20.40
N PRO A 411 12.10 0.04 -20.84
CA PRO A 411 12.17 1.21 -21.72
C PRO A 411 11.29 1.15 -22.99
N SER A 412 10.89 -0.03 -23.46
CA SER A 412 9.96 -0.18 -24.59
C SER A 412 8.57 0.41 -24.35
N LEU A 413 8.15 0.58 -23.09
CA LEU A 413 6.86 1.18 -22.72
C LEU A 413 6.82 2.71 -22.81
N TYR A 414 7.97 3.38 -22.89
CA TYR A 414 8.06 4.85 -22.84
C TYR A 414 7.45 5.55 -24.07
N LEU A 415 7.34 4.83 -25.20
CA LEU A 415 6.72 5.33 -26.44
C LEU A 415 5.18 5.29 -26.45
N GLN A 416 4.51 4.83 -25.38
CA GLN A 416 3.03 4.77 -25.31
C GLN A 416 2.41 5.45 -24.08
N LEU A 417 3.20 6.14 -23.25
CA LEU A 417 2.71 6.86 -22.06
C LEU A 417 2.66 8.39 -22.23
N ILE A 418 2.83 8.88 -23.47
CA ILE A 418 2.15 10.12 -23.85
C ILE A 418 0.65 9.76 -23.93
N GLU A 419 -0.09 10.06 -22.87
CA GLU A 419 -0.76 11.36 -22.76
C GLU A 419 -1.41 11.50 -21.38
N PHE A 420 -0.97 12.48 -20.61
CA PHE A 420 -1.82 13.54 -20.05
C PHE A 420 -3.06 13.19 -19.18
N SER A 421 -3.27 14.01 -18.15
CA SER A 421 -4.57 14.22 -17.48
C SER A 421 -4.55 15.60 -16.80
N ASN A 422 -5.73 16.23 -16.69
CA ASN A 422 -5.94 17.59 -16.17
C ASN A 422 -5.78 17.68 -14.64
#